data_AF-A0A7R9DXW8-F1
#
_entry.id   AF-A0A7R9DXW8-F1
#
_cell.length_a   1.000
_cell.length_b   1.000
_cell.length_c   1.000
_cell.angle_alpha   90.00
_cell.angle_beta   90.00
_cell.angle_gamma   90.00
#
_symmetry.space_group_name_H-M   'P 1'
#
loop_
_entity.id
_entity.type
_entity.pdbx_description
1 polymer ?
#
loop_
_entity_poly.entity_id
_entity_poly.type
_entity_poly.pdbx_seq_one_letter_code
_entity_poly.pdbx_strand_id
1 'polypeptide(L)'
;MKMLITKNGVFFGPVASVPILLFSGFFVTFSAIPSYLQWVPYISYIRYGFEGAMLSIYGYGRAKLKCSEAYCHFKNPATFLEELDMDQGRYWVDVVALAGFFFLLRIVAFLVLKLKLKLDK
;
A
#
# COMPACT_ATOMS: atom_id res chain seq x y z
N MET A 1 6.19 -14.70 -31.12
CA MET A 1 6.67 -14.68 -29.72
C MET A 1 6.49 -13.34 -29.01
N LYS A 2 7.01 -12.21 -29.53
CA LYS A 2 6.91 -10.87 -28.90
C LYS A 2 5.48 -10.42 -28.54
N MET A 3 4.47 -10.79 -29.33
CA MET A 3 3.06 -10.38 -29.11
C MET A 3 2.37 -11.14 -27.95
N LEU A 4 2.83 -12.33 -27.56
CA LEU A 4 2.26 -13.10 -26.45
C LEU A 4 2.70 -12.53 -25.08
N ILE A 5 3.92 -11.99 -25.01
CA ILE A 5 4.48 -11.42 -23.78
C ILE A 5 3.80 -10.09 -23.44
N THR A 6 3.53 -9.24 -24.44
CA THR A 6 2.81 -7.98 -24.25
C THR A 6 1.35 -8.20 -23.84
N LYS A 7 0.66 -9.18 -24.44
CA LYS A 7 -0.70 -9.51 -24.01
C LYS A 7 -0.72 -9.97 -22.56
N ASN A 8 0.11 -10.95 -22.19
CA ASN A 8 0.11 -11.50 -20.83
C ASN A 8 0.55 -10.47 -19.78
N GLY A 9 1.52 -9.59 -20.08
CA GLY A 9 1.96 -8.55 -19.15
C GLY A 9 0.89 -7.51 -18.84
N VAL A 10 0.09 -7.10 -19.83
CA VAL A 10 -0.99 -6.11 -19.64
C VAL A 10 -2.17 -6.69 -18.86
N PHE A 11 -2.44 -8.00 -18.94
CA PHE A 11 -3.44 -8.66 -18.09
C PHE A 11 -2.95 -8.91 -16.66
N PHE A 12 -1.68 -9.26 -16.49
CA PHE A 12 -1.14 -9.61 -15.17
C PHE A 12 -1.01 -8.40 -14.24
N GLY A 13 -0.77 -7.20 -14.79
CA GLY A 13 -0.66 -5.97 -14.01
C GLY A 13 -1.93 -5.68 -13.17
N PRO A 14 -3.10 -5.55 -13.80
CA PRO A 14 -4.37 -5.36 -13.11
C PRO A 14 -4.68 -6.50 -12.13
N VAL A 15 -4.53 -7.76 -12.58
CA VAL A 15 -4.81 -8.95 -11.76
C VAL A 15 -3.94 -9.00 -10.50
N ALA A 16 -2.67 -8.61 -10.57
CA ALA A 16 -1.80 -8.51 -9.40
C ALA A 16 -2.11 -7.27 -8.55
N SER A 17 -2.47 -6.14 -9.16
CA SER A 17 -2.71 -4.88 -8.44
C SER A 17 -4.01 -4.87 -7.63
N VAL A 18 -5.07 -5.53 -8.11
CA VAL A 18 -6.39 -5.52 -7.47
C VAL A 18 -6.35 -6.13 -6.05
N PRO A 19 -5.79 -7.33 -5.83
CA PRO A 19 -5.63 -7.87 -4.48
C PRO A 19 -4.75 -6.99 -3.58
N ILE A 20 -3.66 -6.44 -4.13
CA ILE A 20 -2.73 -5.56 -3.39
C ILE A 20 -3.44 -4.29 -2.91
N LEU A 21 -4.36 -3.73 -3.73
CA LEU A 21 -5.21 -2.60 -3.38
C LEU A 21 -6.28 -2.97 -2.35
N LEU A 22 -6.93 -4.13 -2.48
CA LEU A 22 -7.95 -4.59 -1.53
C LEU A 22 -7.38 -4.72 -0.11
N PHE A 23 -6.16 -5.25 0.00
CA PHE A 23 -5.45 -5.43 1.28
C PHE A 23 -4.62 -4.22 1.72
N SER A 24 -4.81 -3.04 1.11
CA SER A 24 -4.04 -1.82 1.44
C SER A 24 -4.48 -1.13 2.74
N GLY A 25 -5.58 -1.56 3.36
CA GLY A 25 -6.18 -0.91 4.54
C GLY A 25 -7.34 0.03 4.21
N PHE A 26 -7.60 0.33 2.91
CA PHE A 26 -8.75 1.15 2.51
C PHE A 26 -10.07 0.36 2.38
N PHE A 27 -10.03 -0.83 1.75
CA PHE A 27 -11.23 -1.66 1.55
C PHE A 27 -11.44 -2.70 2.66
N VAL A 28 -10.35 -3.25 3.20
CA VAL A 28 -10.35 -4.23 4.29
C VAL A 28 -9.37 -3.75 5.35
N THR A 29 -9.86 -3.52 6.56
CA THR A 29 -9.05 -3.15 7.73
C THR A 29 -8.23 -4.35 8.18
N PHE A 30 -7.06 -4.10 8.79
CA PHE A 30 -6.12 -5.17 9.11
C PHE A 30 -6.69 -6.16 10.14
N SER A 31 -7.46 -5.66 11.12
CA SER A 31 -8.16 -6.45 12.12
C SER A 31 -9.28 -7.36 11.57
N ALA A 32 -9.82 -7.07 10.38
CA ALA A 32 -10.81 -7.93 9.72
C ALA A 32 -10.18 -9.11 8.96
N ILE A 33 -8.84 -9.13 8.81
CA ILE A 33 -8.13 -10.14 8.02
C ILE A 33 -7.88 -11.39 8.88
N PRO A 34 -8.30 -12.59 8.44
CA PRO A 34 -8.08 -13.82 9.19
C PRO A 34 -6.58 -14.14 9.26
N SER A 35 -6.15 -14.78 10.36
CA SER A 35 -4.72 -14.92 10.72
C SER A 35 -3.83 -15.53 9.62
N TYR A 36 -4.37 -16.39 8.76
CA TYR A 36 -3.63 -17.01 7.67
C TYR A 36 -3.28 -16.04 6.52
N LEU A 37 -4.03 -14.94 6.36
CA LEU A 37 -3.83 -13.92 5.31
C LEU A 37 -3.12 -12.66 5.83
N GLN A 38 -2.82 -12.58 7.13
CA GLN A 38 -2.26 -11.36 7.75
C GLN A 38 -0.90 -10.96 7.18
N TRP A 39 -0.13 -11.88 6.59
CA TRP A 39 1.16 -11.57 5.97
C TRP A 39 1.03 -10.82 4.62
N VAL A 40 -0.09 -10.97 3.91
CA VAL A 40 -0.28 -10.39 2.56
C VAL A 40 -0.21 -8.86 2.57
N PRO A 41 -0.92 -8.15 3.48
CA PRO A 41 -0.79 -6.70 3.62
C PRO A 41 0.64 -6.21 3.87
N TYR A 42 1.47 -6.96 4.61
CA TYR A 42 2.85 -6.55 4.92
C TYR A 42 3.77 -6.57 3.70
N ILE A 43 3.41 -7.28 2.63
CA ILE A 43 4.16 -7.32 1.37
C ILE A 43 3.65 -6.21 0.41
N SER A 44 2.50 -5.61 0.68
CA SER A 44 1.89 -4.58 -0.17
C SER A 44 2.57 -3.23 0.05
N TYR A 45 3.30 -2.74 -0.96
CA TYR A 45 3.83 -1.36 -0.95
C TYR A 45 2.72 -0.30 -0.88
N ILE A 46 1.51 -0.62 -1.37
CA ILE A 46 0.37 0.30 -1.36
C ILE A 46 -0.12 0.52 0.07
N ARG A 47 -0.08 -0.51 0.93
CA ARG A 47 -0.43 -0.38 2.35
C ARG A 47 0.41 0.69 3.03
N TYR A 48 1.74 0.57 2.96
CA TYR A 48 2.65 1.54 3.58
C TYR A 48 2.46 2.96 3.00
N GLY A 49 2.17 3.07 1.69
CA GLY A 49 1.82 4.35 1.07
C GLY A 49 0.54 4.97 1.62
N PHE A 50 -0.50 4.16 1.80
CA PHE A 50 -1.79 4.60 2.30
C PHE A 50 -1.72 4.95 3.80
N GLU A 51 -1.08 4.11 4.62
CA GLU A 51 -0.84 4.34 6.05
C GLU A 51 -0.04 5.62 6.27
N GLY A 52 1.08 5.79 5.57
CA GLY A 52 1.90 7.00 5.64
C GLY A 52 1.15 8.26 5.19
N ALA A 53 0.31 8.17 4.16
CA ALA A 53 -0.52 9.29 3.72
C ALA A 53 -1.57 9.67 4.78
N MET A 54 -2.26 8.69 5.37
CA MET A 54 -3.27 8.95 6.41
C MET A 54 -2.65 9.51 7.69
N LEU A 55 -1.50 8.98 8.12
CA LEU A 55 -0.75 9.54 9.25
C LEU A 55 -0.25 10.96 8.98
N SER A 56 0.15 11.29 7.75
CA SER A 56 0.57 12.65 7.40
C SER A 56 -0.58 13.66 7.37
N ILE A 57 -1.78 13.22 7.02
CA ILE A 57 -2.97 14.09 6.91
C ILE A 57 -3.69 14.19 8.25
N TYR A 58 -3.86 13.10 8.98
CA TYR A 58 -4.74 13.02 10.15
C TYR A 58 -3.99 12.74 11.47
N GLY A 59 -2.73 12.29 11.41
CA GLY A 59 -1.95 11.94 12.60
C GLY A 59 -1.37 13.12 13.38
N TYR A 60 -0.48 12.81 14.33
CA TYR A 60 0.38 13.76 15.04
C TYR A 60 -0.34 14.91 15.77
N GLY A 61 -1.52 14.64 16.36
CA GLY A 61 -2.22 15.62 17.20
C GLY A 61 -2.83 16.77 16.42
N ARG A 62 -3.24 16.55 15.16
CA ARG A 62 -3.82 17.56 14.30
C ARG A 62 -5.15 18.10 14.84
N ALA A 63 -5.42 19.37 14.55
CA ALA A 63 -6.67 20.03 14.92
C ALA A 63 -7.90 19.33 14.33
N LYS A 64 -9.03 19.43 15.05
CA LYS A 64 -10.32 18.87 14.63
C LYS A 64 -10.76 19.42 13.27
N LEU A 65 -11.33 18.55 12.45
CA LEU A 65 -11.81 18.91 11.12
C LEU A 65 -13.02 19.85 11.21
N LYS A 66 -13.13 20.79 10.25
CA LYS A 66 -14.29 21.68 10.14
C LYS A 66 -15.45 20.87 9.58
N CYS A 67 -16.58 20.85 10.30
CA CYS A 67 -17.79 20.16 9.89
C CYS A 67 -18.94 21.16 9.74
N SER A 68 -19.71 21.03 8.66
CA SER A 68 -20.83 21.93 8.34
C SER A 68 -22.15 21.52 9.03
N GLU A 69 -22.25 20.28 9.49
CA GLU A 69 -23.43 19.74 10.17
C GLU A 69 -23.22 19.63 11.69
N ALA A 70 -24.35 19.60 12.42
CA ALA A 70 -24.35 19.51 13.88
C ALA A 70 -23.78 18.18 14.41
N TYR A 71 -23.93 17.09 13.66
CA TYR A 71 -23.37 15.77 13.99
C TYR A 71 -22.30 15.39 12.98
N CYS A 72 -21.11 15.05 13.47
CA CYS A 72 -19.95 14.71 12.64
C CYS A 72 -19.08 13.69 13.38
N HIS A 73 -19.25 12.42 13.03
CA HIS A 73 -18.58 11.30 13.69
C HIS A 73 -17.05 11.38 13.53
N PHE A 74 -16.57 11.77 12.34
CA PHE A 74 -15.15 11.90 12.02
C PHE A 74 -14.59 13.30 12.27
N LYS A 75 -15.17 14.07 13.20
CA LYS A 75 -14.66 15.40 13.58
C LYS A 75 -13.26 15.31 14.20
N ASN A 76 -13.00 14.23 14.94
CA ASN A 76 -11.70 13.94 15.49
C ASN A 76 -10.91 13.09 14.49
N PRO A 77 -9.75 13.53 14.01
CA PRO A 77 -8.96 12.72 13.08
C PRO A 77 -8.44 11.41 13.72
N ALA A 78 -8.31 11.34 15.04
CA ALA A 78 -7.89 10.11 15.72
C ALA A 78 -8.93 8.98 15.61
N THR A 79 -10.23 9.28 15.70
CA THR A 79 -11.28 8.26 15.55
C THR A 79 -11.37 7.72 14.13
N PHE A 80 -11.02 8.55 13.15
CA PHE A 80 -10.90 8.10 11.75
C PHE A 80 -9.72 7.15 11.53
N LEU A 81 -8.57 7.42 12.17
CA LEU A 81 -7.39 6.55 12.10
C LEU A 81 -7.61 5.21 12.83
N GLU A 82 -8.39 5.22 13.91
CA GLU A 82 -8.75 4.01 14.66
C GLU A 82 -9.66 3.09 13.85
N GLU A 83 -10.68 3.64 13.17
CA GLU A 83 -11.57 2.85 12.30
C GLU A 83 -10.83 2.20 11.12
N LEU A 84 -9.75 2.84 10.64
CA LEU A 84 -8.88 2.31 9.59
C LEU A 84 -7.78 1.37 10.09
N ASP A 85 -7.67 1.15 11.40
CA ASP A 85 -6.63 0.32 12.04
C ASP A 85 -5.19 0.84 11.77
N MET A 86 -5.02 2.17 11.86
CA MET A 86 -3.78 2.91 11.56
C MET A 86 -3.31 3.79 12.73
N ASP A 87 -3.95 3.72 13.89
CA ASP A 87 -3.67 4.55 15.06
C ASP A 87 -2.25 4.31 15.63
N GLN A 88 -1.74 3.07 15.56
CA GLN A 88 -0.41 2.68 16.02
C GLN A 88 0.68 2.81 14.94
N GLY A 89 0.34 3.27 13.75
CA GLY A 89 1.24 3.36 12.61
C GLY A 89 2.37 4.38 12.83
N ARG A 90 3.57 4.08 12.30
CA ARG A 90 4.74 4.97 12.40
C ARG A 90 5.14 5.44 11.01
N TYR A 91 4.89 6.73 10.72
CA TYR A 91 5.24 7.35 9.43
C TYR A 91 6.66 7.05 8.94
N TRP A 92 7.65 7.10 9.83
CA TRP A 92 9.05 6.81 9.46
C TRP A 92 9.27 5.38 8.98
N VAL A 93 8.55 4.41 9.54
CA VAL A 93 8.62 3.00 9.12
C VAL A 93 8.03 2.87 7.72
N ASP A 94 6.91 3.52 7.44
CA ASP A 94 6.28 3.52 6.11
C ASP A 94 7.19 4.10 5.04
N VAL A 95 7.84 5.24 5.34
CA VAL A 95 8.78 5.89 4.43
C VAL A 95 9.98 5.00 4.14
N VAL A 96 10.57 4.38 5.16
CA VAL A 96 11.71 3.46 4.99
C VAL A 96 11.30 2.21 4.22
N ALA A 97 10.13 1.65 4.51
CA ALA A 97 9.60 0.49 3.79
C ALA A 97 9.39 0.81 2.29
N LEU A 98 8.74 1.94 1.97
CA LEU A 98 8.54 2.39 0.59
C LEU A 98 9.85 2.62 -0.15
N ALA A 99 10.83 3.26 0.50
CA ALA A 99 12.16 3.45 -0.06
C ALA A 99 12.82 2.09 -0.35
N GLY A 100 12.74 1.15 0.61
CA GLY A 100 13.22 -0.23 0.45
C GLY A 100 12.58 -0.93 -0.75
N PHE A 101 11.26 -0.87 -0.90
CA PHE A 101 10.54 -1.43 -2.04
C PHE A 101 10.97 -0.78 -3.37
N PHE A 102 11.15 0.53 -3.41
CA PHE A 102 11.62 1.23 -4.60
C PHE A 102 12.98 0.70 -5.08
N PHE A 103 13.95 0.59 -4.17
CA PHE A 103 15.26 0.05 -4.51
C PHE A 103 15.20 -1.43 -4.88
N LEU A 104 14.45 -2.23 -4.13
CA LEU A 104 14.27 -3.67 -4.41
C LEU A 104 13.70 -3.89 -5.81
N LEU A 105 12.62 -3.20 -6.17
CA LEU A 105 12.00 -3.31 -7.49
C LEU A 105 12.96 -2.89 -8.60
N ARG A 106 13.77 -1.85 -8.38
CA ARG A 106 14.80 -1.42 -9.34
C ARG A 106 15.91 -2.46 -9.51
N ILE A 107 16.38 -3.05 -8.42
CA ILE A 107 17.41 -4.10 -8.45
C ILE A 107 16.87 -5.34 -9.14
N VAL A 108 15.66 -5.79 -8.80
CA VAL A 108 15.01 -6.95 -9.43
C VAL A 108 14.82 -6.70 -10.92
N ALA A 109 14.31 -5.53 -11.32
CA ALA A 109 14.15 -5.16 -12.72
C ALA A 109 15.49 -5.17 -13.47
N PHE A 110 16.56 -4.64 -12.85
CA PHE A 110 17.90 -4.67 -13.42
C PHE A 110 18.45 -6.08 -13.57
N LEU A 111 18.26 -6.95 -12.57
CA LEU A 111 18.69 -8.35 -12.62
C LEU A 111 17.93 -9.13 -13.69
N VAL A 112 16.61 -8.97 -13.77
CA VAL A 112 15.76 -9.61 -14.80
C VAL A 112 16.20 -9.17 -16.19
N LEU A 113 16.45 -7.87 -16.39
CA LEU A 113 16.93 -7.35 -17.66
C LEU A 113 18.32 -7.92 -18.02
N LYS A 114 19.24 -7.98 -17.05
CA LYS A 114 20.58 -8.54 -17.24
C LYS A 114 20.55 -10.03 -17.56
N LEU A 115 19.69 -10.81 -16.89
CA LEU A 115 19.50 -12.23 -17.17
C LEU A 115 18.96 -12.45 -18.58
N LYS A 116 17.95 -11.68 -18.99
CA LYS A 116 17.41 -11.75 -20.34
C LYS A 116 18.46 -11.44 -21.41
N LEU A 117 19.27 -10.40 -21.20
CA LEU A 117 20.37 -10.05 -22.12
C LEU A 117 21.47 -11.13 -22.20
N LYS A 118 21.71 -11.88 -21.12
CA LYS A 118 22.64 -13.01 -21.14
C LYS A 118 22.05 -14.26 -21.81
N LEU A 119 20.73 -14.44 -21.74
CA LEU A 119 20.02 -15.58 -22.30
C LEU A 119 19.76 -15.44 -23.81
N ASP A 120 19.71 -14.20 -24.31
CA ASP A 120 19.56 -13.86 -25.75
C ASP A 120 20.91 -13.89 -26.52
N LYS A 121 22.02 -14.29 -25.87
CA LYS A 121 23.31 -14.62 -26.51
C LYS A 121 23.44 -16.12 -26.68
#